data_AF-A0A2J4G931-F1
#
_entry.id   AF-A0A2J4G931-F1
#
_cell.length_a   1.000
_cell.length_b   1.000
_cell.length_c   1.000
_cell.angle_alpha   90.00
_cell.angle_beta   90.00
_cell.angle_gamma   90.00
#
_symmetry.space_group_name_H-M   'P 1'
#
loop_
_entity.id
_entity.type
_entity.pdbx_description
1 polymer ?
#
loop_
_entity_poly.entity_id
_entity_poly.type
_entity_poly.pdbx_seq_one_letter_code
_entity_poly.pdbx_strand_id
1 'polypeptide(L)'
;MEDLVSNVNLVLKLVEEGIRERKFPEAMRTYIEQLGRNLRQFLDVVEVSALANTIQSPISPSSRGAMFNLRKAFYATLSRLAKEQGVDRSKSLEEWRKVARRLIEEIERRGITEAPCKILLTYEVASDGQSKYISFKDARILYFDLEGIIKVDLMTS
;
A
#
# COMPACT_ATOMS: atom_id res chain seq x y z
N MET A 1 -10.56 14.98 7.82
CA MET A 1 -9.79 13.71 7.73
C MET A 1 -8.53 13.78 8.60
N GLU A 2 -7.74 14.86 8.49
CA GLU A 2 -6.58 15.10 9.36
C GLU A 2 -6.89 15.03 10.86
N ASP A 3 -7.98 15.67 11.32
CA ASP A 3 -8.38 15.61 12.73
C ASP A 3 -8.70 14.19 13.21
N LEU A 4 -9.32 13.37 12.36
CA LEU A 4 -9.62 11.97 12.67
C LEU A 4 -8.34 11.16 12.81
N VAL A 5 -7.39 11.32 11.89
CA VAL A 5 -6.07 10.67 11.95
C VAL A 5 -5.30 11.09 13.19
N SER A 6 -5.32 12.38 13.52
CA SER A 6 -4.68 12.92 14.73
C SER A 6 -5.25 12.28 16.01
N ASN A 7 -6.58 12.22 16.11
CA ASN A 7 -7.26 11.61 17.25
C ASN A 7 -6.98 10.10 17.38
N VAL A 8 -6.98 9.37 16.26
CA VAL A 8 -6.67 7.93 16.27
C VAL A 8 -5.22 7.68 16.66
N ASN A 9 -4.27 8.51 16.20
CA ASN A 9 -2.87 8.44 16.64
C ASN A 9 -2.72 8.68 18.14
N LEU A 10 -3.47 9.64 18.71
CA LEU A 10 -3.48 9.90 20.14
C LEU A 10 -3.98 8.67 20.92
N VAL A 11 -5.09 8.07 20.49
CA VAL A 11 -5.65 6.87 21.11
C VAL A 11 -4.68 5.69 21.03
N LEU A 12 -4.07 5.47 19.86
CA LEU A 12 -3.06 4.41 19.68
C LEU A 12 -1.88 4.60 20.64
N LYS A 13 -1.38 5.82 20.78
CA LYS A 13 -0.30 6.15 21.71
C LYS A 13 -0.67 5.81 23.15
N LEU A 14 -1.88 6.18 23.60
CA LEU A 14 -2.38 5.86 24.94
C LEU A 14 -2.50 4.36 25.16
N VAL A 15 -2.97 3.61 24.15
CA VAL A 15 -3.05 2.14 24.18
C VAL A 15 -1.65 1.54 24.32
N GLU A 16 -0.68 1.98 23.52
CA GLU A 16 0.69 1.44 23.54
C GLU A 16 1.45 1.79 24.83
N GLU A 17 1.28 3.00 25.35
CA GLU A 17 1.80 3.39 26.67
C GLU A 17 1.16 2.56 27.79
N GLY A 18 -0.17 2.40 27.77
CA GLY A 18 -0.86 1.62 28.80
C GLY A 18 -0.51 0.13 28.78
N ILE A 19 -0.24 -0.47 27.60
CA ILE A 19 0.28 -1.84 27.48
C ILE A 19 1.68 -1.92 28.09
N ARG A 20 2.57 -0.99 27.72
CA ARG A 20 3.97 -0.96 28.16
C ARG A 20 4.10 -0.79 29.67
N GLU A 21 3.29 0.09 30.24
CA GLU A 21 3.27 0.41 31.67
C GLU A 21 2.38 -0.54 32.49
N ARG A 22 1.78 -1.55 31.86
CA ARG A 22 0.86 -2.52 32.49
C ARG A 22 -0.29 -1.84 33.26
N LYS A 23 -0.82 -0.74 32.71
CA LYS A 23 -1.93 0.02 33.30
C LYS A 23 -3.29 -0.66 33.10
N PHE A 24 -3.38 -1.64 32.21
CA PHE A 24 -4.61 -2.37 31.94
C PHE A 24 -4.69 -3.67 32.75
N PRO A 25 -5.89 -4.02 33.28
CA PRO A 25 -6.14 -5.32 33.87
C PRO A 25 -5.75 -6.47 32.95
N GLU A 26 -5.13 -7.51 33.52
CA GLU A 26 -4.59 -8.64 32.74
C GLU A 26 -5.66 -9.36 31.90
N ALA A 27 -6.88 -9.48 32.44
CA ALA A 27 -8.03 -10.05 31.75
C ALA A 27 -8.40 -9.31 30.44
N MET A 28 -8.04 -8.04 30.31
CA MET A 28 -8.32 -7.23 29.12
C MET A 28 -7.14 -7.12 28.16
N ARG A 29 -5.96 -7.65 28.52
CA ARG A 29 -4.73 -7.44 27.76
C ARG A 29 -4.84 -7.82 26.29
N THR A 30 -5.38 -9.01 26.00
CA THR A 30 -5.56 -9.50 24.61
C THR A 30 -6.47 -8.58 23.79
N TYR A 31 -7.53 -8.05 24.40
CA TYR A 31 -8.46 -7.14 23.74
C TYR A 31 -7.83 -5.79 23.44
N ILE A 32 -7.04 -5.26 24.38
CA ILE A 32 -6.32 -3.98 24.20
C ILE A 32 -5.21 -4.12 23.14
N GLU A 33 -4.50 -5.25 23.13
CA GLU A 33 -3.51 -5.54 22.08
C GLU A 33 -4.17 -5.69 20.70
N GLN A 34 -5.35 -6.32 20.61
CA GLN A 34 -6.13 -6.39 19.38
C GLN A 34 -6.60 -5.01 18.92
N LEU A 35 -7.08 -4.17 19.84
CA LEU A 35 -7.47 -2.79 19.54
C LEU A 35 -6.28 -2.02 18.95
N GLY A 36 -5.10 -2.10 19.57
CA GLY A 36 -3.88 -1.47 19.05
C GLY A 36 -3.53 -1.92 17.63
N ARG A 37 -3.63 -3.23 17.34
CA ARG A 37 -3.43 -3.77 15.97
C ARG A 37 -4.44 -3.21 14.97
N ASN A 38 -5.73 -3.16 15.34
CA ASN A 38 -6.78 -2.65 14.48
C ASN A 38 -6.62 -1.15 14.20
N LEU A 39 -6.24 -0.36 15.21
CA LEU A 39 -5.98 1.07 15.05
C LEU A 39 -4.78 1.31 14.12
N ARG A 40 -3.71 0.51 14.22
CA ARG A 40 -2.59 0.57 13.26
C ARG A 40 -3.03 0.25 11.84
N GLN A 41 -3.77 -0.84 11.64
CA GLN A 41 -4.32 -1.17 10.32
C GLN A 41 -5.22 -0.08 9.75
N PHE A 42 -6.06 0.53 10.59
CA PHE A 42 -6.90 1.66 10.17
C PHE A 42 -6.05 2.84 9.71
N LEU A 43 -5.04 3.23 10.49
CA LEU A 43 -4.12 4.32 10.13
C LEU A 43 -3.39 4.01 8.82
N ASP A 44 -2.92 2.77 8.65
CA ASP A 44 -2.27 2.33 7.41
C ASP A 44 -3.20 2.47 6.19
N VAL A 45 -4.49 2.15 6.34
CA VAL A 45 -5.48 2.25 5.25
C VAL A 45 -5.86 3.70 4.95
N VAL A 46 -6.01 4.54 5.98
CA VAL A 46 -6.34 5.96 5.80
C VAL A 46 -5.18 6.70 5.16
N GLU A 47 -3.95 6.43 5.59
CA GLU A 47 -2.76 6.97 4.97
C GLU A 47 -2.73 6.62 3.48
N VAL A 48 -2.92 5.34 3.12
CA VAL A 48 -3.04 4.88 1.72
C VAL A 48 -4.09 5.66 0.92
N SER A 49 -5.22 5.98 1.53
CA SER A 49 -6.35 6.62 0.86
C SER A 49 -6.22 8.14 0.74
N ALA A 50 -5.39 8.76 1.59
CA ALA A 50 -5.15 10.20 1.62
C ALA A 50 -3.87 10.63 0.88
N LEU A 51 -3.01 9.69 0.50
CA LEU A 51 -1.76 9.96 -0.19
C LEU A 51 -2.01 10.62 -1.56
N ALA A 52 -1.57 11.87 -1.70
CA ALA A 52 -1.45 12.51 -3.01
C ALA A 52 -0.37 11.79 -3.84
N ASN A 53 -0.51 11.80 -5.17
CA ASN A 53 0.46 11.21 -6.10
C ASN A 53 0.73 9.72 -5.84
N THR A 54 -0.30 8.90 -5.99
CA THR A 54 -0.18 7.43 -5.94
C THR A 54 -0.28 6.80 -7.32
N ILE A 55 0.44 5.71 -7.54
CA ILE A 55 0.26 4.77 -8.64
C ILE A 55 -0.18 3.44 -8.04
N GLN A 56 -1.33 2.94 -8.46
CA GLN A 56 -1.92 1.74 -7.86
C GLN A 56 -2.37 0.73 -8.90
N SER A 57 -2.22 -0.54 -8.58
CA SER A 57 -2.88 -1.62 -9.31
C SER A 57 -4.35 -1.75 -8.84
N PRO A 58 -5.25 -2.32 -9.65
CA PRO A 58 -6.46 -2.95 -9.12
C PRO A 58 -6.08 -4.17 -8.26
N ILE A 59 -7.06 -4.69 -7.50
CA ILE A 59 -6.94 -6.02 -6.92
C ILE A 59 -6.82 -7.01 -8.07
N SER A 60 -5.73 -7.77 -8.07
CA SER A 60 -5.44 -8.76 -9.08
C SER A 60 -5.48 -10.16 -8.46
N PRO A 61 -5.86 -11.21 -9.22
CA PRO A 61 -5.89 -12.58 -8.72
C PRO A 61 -4.53 -13.13 -8.29
N SER A 62 -3.43 -12.48 -8.68
CA SER A 62 -2.08 -12.83 -8.27
C SER A 62 -1.16 -11.60 -8.19
N SER A 63 -0.05 -11.74 -7.48
CA SER A 63 0.99 -10.71 -7.39
C SER A 63 1.62 -10.38 -8.74
N ARG A 64 1.72 -11.36 -9.64
CA ARG A 64 2.17 -11.14 -11.03
C ARG A 64 1.19 -10.26 -11.80
N GLY A 65 -0.12 -10.50 -11.63
CA GLY A 65 -1.17 -9.66 -12.21
C GLY A 65 -1.13 -8.23 -11.69
N ALA A 66 -0.93 -8.07 -10.37
CA ALA A 66 -0.83 -6.76 -9.75
C ALA A 66 0.37 -5.97 -10.27
N MET A 67 1.56 -6.60 -10.36
CA MET A 67 2.76 -5.99 -10.94
C MET A 67 2.57 -5.57 -12.40
N PHE A 68 1.89 -6.38 -13.22
CA PHE A 68 1.61 -6.04 -14.60
C PHE A 68 0.69 -4.81 -14.73
N ASN A 69 -0.37 -4.75 -13.91
CA ASN A 69 -1.29 -3.63 -13.89
C ASN A 69 -0.64 -2.36 -13.31
N LEU A 70 0.18 -2.50 -12.27
CA LEU A 70 0.98 -1.41 -11.70
C LEU A 70 1.92 -0.81 -12.74
N ARG A 71 2.58 -1.65 -13.53
CA ARG A 71 3.45 -1.20 -14.64
C ARG A 71 2.67 -0.37 -15.66
N LYS A 72 1.47 -0.80 -16.05
CA LYS A 72 0.61 -0.03 -16.96
C LYS A 72 0.24 1.34 -16.37
N ALA A 73 -0.17 1.37 -15.11
CA ALA A 73 -0.49 2.60 -14.40
C ALA A 73 0.72 3.54 -14.30
N PHE A 74 1.93 2.99 -14.10
CA PHE A 74 3.17 3.74 -14.13
C PHE A 74 3.42 4.40 -15.49
N TYR A 75 3.34 3.65 -16.60
CA TYR A 75 3.56 4.23 -17.94
C TYR A 75 2.53 5.30 -18.30
N ALA A 76 1.27 5.14 -17.89
CA ALA A 76 0.24 6.16 -18.06
C ALA A 76 0.58 7.44 -17.26
N THR A 77 0.98 7.28 -16.00
CA THR A 77 1.40 8.38 -15.13
C THR A 77 2.63 9.09 -15.68
N LEU A 78 3.66 8.34 -16.10
CA LEU A 78 4.86 8.88 -16.70
C LEU A 78 4.56 9.67 -17.97
N SER A 79 3.71 9.13 -18.85
CA SER A 79 3.35 9.81 -20.09
C SER A 79 2.62 11.14 -19.82
N ARG A 80 1.72 11.16 -18.84
CA ARG A 80 1.03 12.37 -18.39
C ARG A 80 2.00 13.39 -17.81
N LEU A 81 2.83 13.01 -16.84
CA LEU A 81 3.77 13.91 -16.16
C LEU A 81 4.87 14.43 -17.09
N ALA A 82 5.33 13.62 -18.04
CA ALA A 82 6.26 14.08 -19.08
C ALA A 82 5.64 15.21 -19.93
N LYS A 83 4.33 15.13 -20.22
CA LYS A 83 3.61 16.16 -20.99
C LYS A 83 3.31 17.40 -20.16
N GLU A 84 2.86 17.24 -18.92
CA GLU A 84 2.37 18.33 -18.07
C GLU A 84 3.49 19.05 -17.32
N GLN A 85 4.53 18.34 -16.89
CA GLN A 85 5.56 18.86 -15.98
C GLN A 85 6.98 18.74 -16.52
N GLY A 86 7.16 18.24 -17.76
CA GLY A 86 8.47 18.07 -18.38
C GLY A 86 9.35 17.04 -17.67
N VAL A 87 8.74 16.03 -17.05
CA VAL A 87 9.45 14.95 -16.38
C VAL A 87 10.31 14.13 -17.36
N ASP A 88 11.56 13.89 -16.99
CA ASP A 88 12.52 13.03 -17.70
C ASP A 88 12.05 11.57 -17.66
N ARG A 89 11.75 11.05 -18.85
CA ARG A 89 11.28 9.68 -19.05
C ARG A 89 12.35 8.65 -18.72
N SER A 90 13.59 8.88 -19.15
CA SER A 90 14.68 7.93 -18.98
C SER A 90 15.00 7.74 -17.51
N LYS A 91 15.14 8.86 -16.78
CA LYS A 91 15.44 8.85 -15.35
C LYS A 91 14.31 8.23 -14.53
N SER A 92 13.06 8.58 -14.83
CA SER A 92 11.88 7.99 -14.16
C SER A 92 11.75 6.48 -14.43
N LEU A 93 12.15 6.01 -15.63
CA LEU A 93 12.19 4.58 -15.96
C LEU A 93 13.26 3.83 -15.17
N GLU A 94 14.41 4.46 -14.93
CA GLU A 94 15.47 3.88 -14.10
C GLU A 94 14.99 3.69 -12.65
N GLU A 95 14.37 4.72 -12.07
CA GLU A 95 13.78 4.65 -10.72
C GLU A 95 12.70 3.58 -10.63
N TRP A 96 11.83 3.49 -11.64
CA TRP A 96 10.83 2.42 -11.71
C TRP A 96 11.45 1.03 -11.72
N ARG A 97 12.52 0.80 -12.49
CA ARG A 97 13.19 -0.52 -12.55
C ARG A 97 13.73 -0.93 -11.19
N LYS A 98 14.29 0.00 -10.42
CA LYS A 98 14.79 -0.25 -9.04
C LYS A 98 13.65 -0.69 -8.13
N VAL A 99 12.54 0.05 -8.14
CA VAL A 99 11.37 -0.25 -7.31
C VAL A 99 10.69 -1.54 -7.73
N ALA A 100 10.46 -1.74 -9.03
CA ALA A 100 9.83 -2.95 -9.56
C ALA A 100 10.61 -4.21 -9.18
N ARG A 101 11.95 -4.16 -9.25
CA ARG A 101 12.81 -5.27 -8.80
C ARG A 101 12.62 -5.55 -7.31
N ARG A 102 12.69 -4.52 -6.46
CA ARG A 102 12.53 -4.66 -5.01
C ARG A 102 11.15 -5.21 -4.62
N LEU A 103 10.09 -4.81 -5.33
CA LEU A 103 8.75 -5.36 -5.15
C LEU A 103 8.69 -6.86 -5.44
N ILE A 104 9.27 -7.28 -6.56
CA ILE A 104 9.32 -8.69 -6.96
C ILE A 104 10.08 -9.51 -5.92
N GLU A 105 11.27 -9.04 -5.50
CA GLU A 105 12.07 -9.70 -4.46
C GLU A 105 11.32 -9.82 -3.13
N GLU A 106 10.55 -8.80 -2.73
CA GLU A 106 9.73 -8.84 -1.52
C GLU A 106 8.58 -9.85 -1.62
N ILE A 107 7.89 -9.88 -2.77
CA ILE A 107 6.78 -10.81 -3.05
C ILE A 107 7.27 -12.25 -2.99
N GLU A 108 8.39 -12.54 -3.65
CA GLU A 108 9.01 -13.87 -3.69
C GLU A 108 9.49 -14.29 -2.31
N ARG A 109 10.18 -13.40 -1.58
CA ARG A 109 10.68 -13.68 -0.22
C ARG A 109 9.56 -14.03 0.75
N ARG A 110 8.36 -13.47 0.57
CA ARG A 110 7.19 -13.76 1.40
C ARG A 110 6.35 -14.94 0.89
N GLY A 111 6.67 -15.51 -0.27
CA GLY A 111 5.94 -16.64 -0.84
C GLY A 111 4.52 -16.28 -1.31
N ILE A 112 4.22 -15.01 -1.58
CA ILE A 112 2.86 -14.54 -1.94
C ILE A 112 2.67 -14.33 -3.45
N THR A 113 3.50 -14.98 -4.28
CA THR A 113 3.48 -14.82 -5.75
C THR A 113 2.12 -15.13 -6.37
N GLU A 114 1.43 -16.15 -5.86
CA GLU A 114 0.11 -16.59 -6.33
C GLU A 114 -1.05 -15.98 -5.54
N ALA A 115 -0.77 -15.22 -4.47
CA ALA A 115 -1.82 -14.62 -3.65
C ALA A 115 -2.49 -13.47 -4.41
N PRO A 116 -3.83 -13.34 -4.33
CA PRO A 116 -4.53 -12.14 -4.76
C PRO A 116 -3.97 -10.92 -4.05
N CYS A 117 -3.67 -9.86 -4.80
CA CYS A 117 -3.04 -8.69 -4.20
C CYS A 117 -3.30 -7.38 -4.95
N LYS A 118 -3.06 -6.28 -4.25
CA LYS A 118 -3.04 -4.90 -4.74
C LYS A 118 -1.73 -4.24 -4.31
N ILE A 119 -1.10 -3.52 -5.23
CA ILE A 119 0.14 -2.79 -4.94
C ILE A 119 -0.13 -1.29 -5.07
N LEU A 120 0.34 -0.54 -4.09
CA LEU A 120 0.32 0.92 -4.06
C LEU A 120 1.75 1.45 -4.04
N LEU A 121 2.03 2.47 -4.84
CA LEU A 121 3.27 3.22 -4.84
C LEU A 121 2.98 4.70 -4.64
N THR A 122 3.68 5.32 -3.70
CA THR A 122 3.69 6.77 -3.55
C THR A 122 4.89 7.35 -4.30
N TYR A 123 4.69 8.51 -4.91
CA TYR A 123 5.77 9.21 -5.60
C TYR A 123 5.70 10.71 -5.39
N GLU A 124 6.84 11.35 -5.63
CA GLU A 124 6.92 12.79 -5.84
C GLU A 124 7.59 13.08 -7.19
N VAL A 125 7.43 14.31 -7.66
CA VAL A 125 8.22 14.84 -8.77
C VAL A 125 9.44 15.54 -8.17
N ALA A 126 10.55 14.83 -8.08
CA ALA A 126 11.81 15.34 -7.58
C ALA A 126 12.55 16.12 -8.67
N SER A 127 13.48 16.99 -8.27
CA SER A 127 14.40 17.67 -9.18
C SER A 127 15.83 17.61 -8.65
N ASP A 128 16.78 17.37 -9.54
CA ASP A 128 18.23 17.41 -9.25
C ASP A 128 18.90 18.72 -9.73
N GLY A 129 18.09 19.73 -10.10
CA GLY A 129 18.55 20.99 -10.69
C GLY A 129 18.71 20.96 -12.22
N GLN A 130 18.78 19.78 -12.86
CA GLN A 130 18.89 19.64 -14.33
C GLN A 130 17.62 19.06 -14.95
N SER A 131 16.96 18.13 -14.28
CA SER A 131 15.71 17.53 -14.75
C SER A 131 14.76 17.22 -13.61
N LYS A 132 13.46 17.10 -13.94
CA LYS A 132 12.43 16.62 -13.03
C LYS A 132 12.18 15.14 -13.29
N TYR A 133 11.98 14.34 -12.27
CA TYR A 133 11.76 12.90 -12.43
C TYR A 133 10.84 12.34 -11.35
N ILE A 134 10.21 11.20 -11.64
CA ILE A 134 9.40 10.47 -10.66
C ILE A 134 10.36 9.81 -9.67
N SER A 135 10.27 10.19 -8.40
CA SER A 135 10.95 9.52 -7.29
C SER A 135 9.92 8.83 -6.41
N PHE A 136 10.11 7.53 -6.17
CA PHE A 136 9.20 6.73 -5.35
C PHE A 136 9.61 6.79 -3.88
N LYS A 137 8.63 6.90 -2.98
CA LYS A 137 8.88 7.05 -1.53
C LYS A 137 8.61 5.77 -0.76
N ASP A 138 7.42 5.22 -0.91
CA ASP A 138 7.03 3.98 -0.27
C ASP A 138 6.22 3.09 -1.21
N ALA A 139 6.11 1.84 -0.80
CA ALA A 139 5.30 0.84 -1.45
C ALA A 139 4.53 0.02 -0.42
N ARG A 140 3.27 -0.29 -0.73
CA ARG A 140 2.45 -1.20 0.08
C ARG A 140 1.90 -2.32 -0.79
N ILE A 141 2.03 -3.54 -0.30
CA ILE A 141 1.49 -4.75 -0.93
C ILE A 141 0.37 -5.26 -0.01
N LEU A 142 -0.87 -5.09 -0.45
CA LEU A 142 -2.05 -5.65 0.19
C LEU A 142 -2.26 -7.01 -0.46
N TYR A 143 -2.14 -8.10 0.31
CA TYR A 143 -2.46 -9.44 -0.14
C TYR A 143 -3.68 -9.96 0.62
N PHE A 144 -4.44 -10.82 -0.03
CA PHE A 144 -5.74 -11.28 0.47
C PHE A 144 -5.78 -12.79 0.46
N ASP A 145 -6.39 -13.36 1.50
CA ASP A 145 -6.69 -14.78 1.57
C ASP A 145 -8.07 -15.07 0.98
N LEU A 146 -8.28 -16.32 0.57
CA LEU A 146 -9.59 -16.78 0.13
C LEU A 146 -10.50 -16.92 1.35
N GLU A 147 -11.46 -16.01 1.50
CA GLU A 147 -12.43 -16.04 2.60
C GLU A 147 -13.45 -17.19 2.48
N GLY A 148 -13.72 -17.67 1.27
CA GLY A 148 -14.64 -18.78 1.07
C GLY A 148 -14.97 -19.06 -0.39
N ILE A 149 -15.68 -20.16 -0.61
CA ILE A 149 -16.17 -20.59 -1.92
C ILE A 149 -17.68 -20.69 -1.84
N ILE A 150 -18.38 -19.92 -2.66
CA ILE A 150 -19.83 -20.03 -2.84
C ILE A 150 -20.07 -20.88 -4.08
N LYS A 151 -20.64 -22.07 -3.88
CA LYS A 151 -21.14 -22.88 -4.99
C LYS A 151 -22.51 -22.33 -5.41
N VAL A 152 -22.65 -21.99 -6.68
CA VAL A 152 -23.93 -21.61 -7.28
C VAL A 152 -24.38 -22.74 -8.19
N ASP A 153 -25.49 -23.38 -7.85
CA ASP A 153 -26.11 -24.42 -8.68
C ASP A 153 -26.97 -23.74 -9.77
N LEU A 154 -26.56 -23.87 -11.03
CA LEU A 154 -27.19 -23.20 -12.18
C LEU A 154 -28.34 -24.02 -12.80
N MET A 155 -28.92 -24.97 -12.07
CA MET A 155 -30.06 -25.76 -12.55
C MET A 155 -31.33 -24.88 -12.49
N THR A 156 -31.67 -24.29 -13.63
CA THR A 156 -33.00 -23.70 -13.88
C THR A 156 -34.05 -24.81 -13.91
N SER A 157 -35.14 -24.57 -13.18
CA SER A 157 -36.42 -25.29 -13.32
C SER A 157 -37.01 -25.11 -14.71
#